data_AF-A0A820KKG3-F1
#
_entry.id   AF-A0A820KKG3-F1
#
_cell.length_a   1.000
_cell.length_b   1.000
_cell.length_c   1.000
_cell.angle_alpha   90.00
_cell.angle_beta   90.00
_cell.angle_gamma   90.00
#
_symmetry.space_group_name_H-M   'P 1'
#
loop_
_entity.id
_entity.type
_entity.pdbx_description
1 polymer ?
#
loop_
_entity_poly.entity_id
_entity_poly.type
_entity_poly.pdbx_seq_one_letter_code
_entity_poly.pdbx_strand_id
1 'polypeptide(L)' 'MSSPTSTASLLLCVLVKSGKIQALDNECYSYVILKIDNVKSTTSVVKGQQPKWEQEFY' A
#
# COMPACT_ATOMS: atom_id res chain seq x y z
N MET A 1 -2.48 30.05 -31.78
CA MET A 1 -3.45 29.32 -30.94
C MET A 1 -2.85 27.94 -30.69
N SER A 2 -2.23 27.72 -29.52
CA SER A 2 -1.66 26.42 -29.16
C SER A 2 -2.75 25.54 -28.58
N SER A 3 -2.99 24.39 -29.22
CA SER A 3 -3.93 23.36 -28.76
C SER A 3 -3.62 22.94 -27.32
N PRO A 4 -4.61 22.71 -26.45
CA PRO A 4 -4.34 22.17 -25.13
C PRO A 4 -3.83 20.73 -25.27
N THR A 5 -2.59 20.49 -24.85
CA THR A 5 -2.03 19.14 -24.73
C THR A 5 -2.84 18.41 -23.66
N SER A 6 -3.64 17.43 -24.06
CA SER A 6 -4.40 16.60 -23.13
C SER A 6 -3.42 15.80 -22.28
N THR A 7 -3.15 16.26 -21.06
CA THR A 7 -2.45 15.46 -20.06
C THR A 7 -3.38 14.36 -19.59
N ALA A 8 -3.18 13.15 -20.12
CA ALA A 8 -3.80 11.96 -19.58
C ALA A 8 -3.39 11.84 -18.10
N SER A 9 -4.36 11.95 -17.19
CA SER A 9 -4.16 11.69 -15.77
C SER A 9 -4.28 10.19 -15.54
N LEU A 10 -3.23 9.57 -15.02
CA LEU A 10 -3.20 8.15 -14.65
C LEU A 10 -3.57 8.03 -13.17
N LEU A 11 -4.55 7.19 -12.85
CA LEU A 11 -4.87 6.80 -11.48
C LEU A 11 -4.13 5.51 -11.13
N LEU A 12 -3.44 5.47 -10.00
CA LEU A 12 -2.74 4.29 -9.54
C LEU A 12 -3.53 3.63 -8.40
N CYS A 13 -4.17 2.50 -8.69
CA CYS A 13 -4.83 1.69 -7.68
C CYS A 13 -3.87 0.58 -7.19
N VAL A 14 -3.62 0.54 -5.87
CA VAL A 14 -2.78 -0.47 -5.23
C VAL A 14 -3.58 -1.22 -4.17
N LEU A 15 -3.77 -2.52 -4.36
CA LEU A 15 -4.36 -3.41 -3.37
C LEU A 15 -3.26 -4.14 -2.60
N VAL A 16 -3.18 -3.90 -1.29
CA VAL A 16 -2.31 -4.64 -0.37
C VAL A 16 -3.14 -5.72 0.32
N LYS A 17 -3.01 -6.98 -0.11
CA LYS A 17 -3.82 -8.10 0.41
C LYS A 17 -3.23 -8.70 1.68
N SER A 18 -2.08 -9.34 1.58
CA SER A 18 -1.48 -10.13 2.66
C SER A 18 0.02 -10.33 2.48
N GLY A 19 0.68 -10.87 3.52
CA GLY A 19 2.10 -11.20 3.50
C GLY A 19 2.42 -12.46 4.30
N LYS A 20 3.68 -12.92 4.20
CA LYS A 20 4.25 -13.97 5.05
C LYS A 20 5.56 -13.48 5.64
N ILE A 21 5.63 -13.35 6.96
CA ILE A 21 6.77 -12.81 7.70
C ILE A 21 7.43 -13.96 8.46
N GLN A 22 8.74 -14.12 8.29
CA GLN A 22 9.52 -15.05 9.11
C GLN A 22 9.72 -14.43 10.49
N ALA A 23 8.99 -14.91 11.48
CA ALA A 23 9.10 -14.51 12.88
C ALA A 23 8.68 -15.66 13.78
N LEU A 24 8.82 -15.52 15.10
CA LEU A 24 8.15 -16.40 16.04
C LEU A 24 6.64 -16.11 16.02
N ASP A 25 5.83 -17.15 16.19
CA ASP A 25 4.37 -17.00 16.21
C ASP A 25 3.96 -16.01 17.29
N ASN A 26 3.09 -15.07 16.90
CA ASN A 26 2.57 -13.99 17.75
C ASN A 26 3.59 -12.97 18.30
N GLU A 27 4.86 -13.00 17.89
CA GLU A 27 5.87 -12.06 18.38
C GLU A 27 6.07 -10.84 17.46
N CYS A 28 5.44 -10.82 16.28
CA CYS A 28 5.58 -9.71 15.33
C CYS A 28 4.28 -8.94 15.08
N TYR A 29 4.44 -7.64 14.85
CA TYR A 29 3.41 -6.72 14.39
C TYR A 29 3.91 -6.10 13.09
N SER A 30 3.03 -5.95 12.11
CA SER A 30 3.42 -5.54 10.77
C SER A 30 2.39 -4.61 10.12
N TYR A 31 2.88 -3.70 9.31
CA TYR A 31 2.10 -2.78 8.49
C TYR A 31 2.87 -2.49 7.21
N VAL A 32 2.18 -2.02 6.19
CA VAL A 32 2.76 -1.66 4.90
C VAL A 32 2.72 -0.14 4.76
N ILE A 33 3.78 0.44 4.22
CA ILE A 33 3.84 1.84 3.81
C ILE A 33 3.86 1.86 2.28
N LEU A 34 2.88 2.52 1.67
CA LEU A 34 2.91 2.91 0.27
C LEU A 34 3.44 4.35 0.18
N LYS A 35 4.54 4.55 -0.56
CA LYS A 35 5.11 5.88 -0.79
C LYS A 35 5.29 6.12 -2.28
N ILE A 36 4.67 7.17 -2.80
CA ILE A 36 4.78 7.61 -4.19
C ILE A 36 5.12 9.10 -4.14
N ASP A 37 6.33 9.45 -4.60
CA ASP A 37 6.92 10.79 -4.45
C ASP A 37 6.78 11.34 -3.02
N ASN A 38 5.92 12.34 -2.84
CA ASN A 38 5.67 13.04 -1.58
C ASN A 38 4.43 12.53 -0.83
N VAL A 39 3.71 11.56 -1.39
CA VAL A 39 2.53 10.94 -0.77
C VAL A 39 2.95 9.69 -0.01
N LYS A 40 2.45 9.54 1.22
CA LYS A 40 2.67 8.37 2.07
C LYS A 40 1.35 7.91 2.69
N SER A 41 1.03 6.63 2.51
CA SER A 41 -0.13 5.97 3.09
C SER A 41 0.30 4.70 3.82
N THR A 42 -0.41 4.34 4.89
CA THR A 42 -0.08 3.17 5.72
C THR A 42 -1.29 2.27 5.91
N THR A 43 -1.06 0.97 6.00
CA THR A 43 -2.09 0.02 6.45
C THR A 43 -2.22 0.00 7.97
N SER A 44 -3.28 -0.62 8.47
CA SER A 44 -3.41 -0.96 9.89
C SER A 44 -2.31 -1.94 10.33
N VAL A 45 -1.96 -1.89 11.60
CA VAL A 45 -1.01 -2.83 12.20
C VAL A 45 -1.70 -4.17 12.43
N VAL A 46 -1.11 -5.24 11.91
CA VAL A 46 -1.61 -6.62 12.04
C VAL A 46 -0.57 -7.49 12.73
N LYS A 47 -1.01 -8.29 13.71
CA LYS A 47 -0.17 -9.20 14.48
C LYS A 47 -0.04 -10.57 13.78
N GLY A 48 1.14 -11.17 13.87
CA GLY A 48 1.40 -12.55 13.44
C GLY A 48 2.09 -12.67 12.09
N GLN A 49 2.48 -13.90 11.75
CA GLN A 49 3.31 -14.21 10.58
C GLN A 49 2.57 -14.17 9.24
N GLN A 50 1.23 -14.22 9.27
CA GLN A 50 0.38 -14.20 8.08
C GLN A 50 -0.57 -12.99 8.11
N PRO A 51 -0.06 -11.75 8.08
CA PRO A 51 -0.91 -10.57 8.12
C PRO A 51 -1.81 -10.50 6.89
N LYS A 52 -3.05 -10.06 7.10
CA LYS A 52 -4.01 -9.69 6.08
C LYS A 52 -4.37 -8.22 6.28
N TRP A 53 -4.02 -7.37 5.33
CA TRP A 53 -4.32 -5.94 5.38
C TRP A 53 -5.56 -5.59 4.58
N GLU A 54 -5.75 -6.26 3.44
CA GLU A 54 -6.93 -6.12 2.58
C GLU A 54 -7.32 -4.65 2.35
N GLN A 55 -6.33 -3.81 2.03
CA GLN A 55 -6.49 -2.37 1.93
C GLN A 55 -6.14 -1.86 0.53
N GLU A 56 -7.02 -1.03 -0.02
CA GLU A 56 -6.83 -0.34 -1.30
C GLU A 56 -6.32 1.09 -1.08
N PHE A 57 -5.46 1.53 -1.98
CA PHE A 57 -4.98 2.90 -2.10
C PHE A 57 -5.20 3.38 -3.54
N TYR A 58 -5.65 4.63 -3.70
CA TYR A 58 -5.93 5.26 -5.00
C TYR A 58 -5.06 6.50 -5.21
#